data_AF-A0A2S9QAB7-F1
#
_entry.id   AF-A0A2S9QAB7-F1
#
_cell.length_a   1.000
_cell.length_b   1.000
_cell.length_c   1.000
_cell.angle_alpha   90.00
_cell.angle_beta   90.00
_cell.angle_gamma   90.00
#
_symmetry.space_group_name_H-M   'P 1'
#
loop_
_entity.id
_entity.type
_entity.pdbx_description
1 polymer ?
#
loop_
_entity_poly.entity_id
_entity_poly.type
_entity_poly.pdbx_seq_one_letter_code
_entity_poly.pdbx_strand_id
1 'polypeptide(L)'
;MARPVRTNSLSPPAACIRWLACLAALAVPGAGHAQGSAQDDDQGMGVLKVFMTSQAYRDITARALSGIPPAIFTRCATLVARDSSVTILQPVSAGPQGSPVAGRWKQAFPVSGCGNDTVLNLYFSVGADGKPQAGAALPGTTLADPLLQRDALLYANLGATRAVADCKNFLVIDTRAPASGTPPGAGRLKAPWSETWTLSGCNRKVDVRMDFIPDSTGTTIAPRDAVIRPD
;
A
#
# COMPACT_ATOMS: atom_id res chain seq x y z
N MET A 1 -47.59 -13.40 -19.90
CA MET A 1 -47.59 -12.76 -21.22
C MET A 1 -46.15 -12.55 -21.65
N ALA A 2 -45.63 -13.42 -22.51
CA ALA A 2 -44.22 -13.46 -22.92
C ALA A 2 -44.06 -12.85 -24.32
N ARG A 3 -43.06 -11.98 -24.52
CA ARG A 3 -42.70 -11.42 -25.83
C ARG A 3 -41.53 -12.22 -26.44
N PRO A 4 -41.54 -12.52 -27.76
CA PRO A 4 -40.42 -13.16 -28.43
C PRO A 4 -39.38 -12.13 -28.89
N VAL A 5 -38.09 -12.47 -28.77
CA VAL A 5 -36.96 -11.71 -29.30
C VAL A 5 -36.57 -12.30 -30.66
N ARG A 6 -36.49 -11.45 -31.69
CA ARG A 6 -36.06 -11.81 -33.05
C ARG A 6 -34.55 -11.96 -33.14
N THR A 7 -34.11 -13.04 -33.78
CA THR A 7 -32.76 -13.25 -34.30
C THR A 7 -32.65 -12.66 -35.70
N ASN A 8 -31.62 -11.86 -35.96
CA ASN A 8 -31.21 -11.50 -37.32
C ASN A 8 -29.74 -11.91 -37.51
N SER A 9 -29.56 -12.91 -38.36
CA SER A 9 -28.30 -13.32 -38.98
C SER A 9 -28.21 -12.63 -40.34
N LEU A 10 -27.06 -12.02 -40.65
CA LEU A 10 -26.61 -11.76 -42.02
C LEU A 10 -25.08 -11.64 -42.02
N SER A 11 -24.44 -12.54 -42.77
CA SER A 11 -23.02 -12.49 -43.17
C SER A 11 -22.91 -12.00 -44.64
N PRO A 12 -21.70 -11.89 -45.25
CA PRO A 12 -21.18 -10.67 -45.87
C PRO A 12 -21.23 -10.72 -47.41
N PRO A 13 -20.58 -9.75 -48.10
CA PRO A 13 -19.47 -10.19 -48.95
C PRO A 13 -18.26 -9.25 -49.02
N ALA A 14 -17.21 -9.83 -49.59
CA ALA A 14 -15.84 -9.38 -49.78
C ALA A 14 -15.66 -8.09 -50.61
N ALA A 15 -14.52 -7.42 -50.38
CA ALA A 15 -13.85 -6.64 -51.41
C ALA A 15 -12.33 -6.63 -51.19
N CYS A 16 -11.61 -7.18 -52.17
CA CYS A 16 -10.16 -7.03 -52.37
C CYS A 16 -9.80 -5.58 -52.69
N ILE A 17 -8.78 -5.03 -52.03
CA ILE A 17 -7.92 -3.98 -52.61
C ILE A 17 -6.46 -4.27 -52.22
N ARG A 18 -5.65 -4.61 -53.24
CA ARG A 18 -4.17 -4.56 -53.24
C ARG A 18 -3.75 -3.10 -53.21
N TRP A 19 -2.76 -2.66 -52.42
CA TRP A 19 -1.79 -1.60 -52.82
C TRP A 19 -0.52 -1.67 -51.94
N LEU A 20 0.62 -1.65 -52.65
CA LEU A 20 2.02 -1.32 -52.35
C LEU A 20 2.72 -1.65 -51.02
N ALA A 21 3.86 -2.33 -51.22
CA ALA A 21 5.06 -2.23 -50.41
C ALA A 21 5.56 -0.77 -50.34
N CYS A 22 5.64 -0.24 -49.12
CA CYS A 22 6.54 0.85 -48.75
C CYS A 22 7.52 0.30 -47.73
N LEU A 23 8.80 0.22 -48.12
CA LEU A 23 9.91 0.18 -47.17
C LEU A 23 9.88 1.50 -46.37
N ALA A 24 9.54 1.42 -45.09
CA ALA A 24 9.85 2.44 -44.11
C ALA A 24 10.75 1.82 -43.05
N ALA A 25 11.90 2.45 -42.83
CA ALA A 25 12.94 2.02 -41.91
C ALA A 25 12.39 1.68 -40.52
N LEU A 26 12.72 0.48 -40.03
CA LEU A 26 12.53 0.09 -38.64
C LEU A 26 13.50 0.90 -37.77
N ALA A 27 13.07 2.10 -37.36
CA ALA A 27 13.67 2.75 -36.21
C ALA A 27 13.31 1.88 -34.98
N VAL A 28 14.26 1.06 -34.53
CA VAL A 28 14.17 0.37 -33.24
C VAL A 28 13.99 1.47 -32.18
N PRO A 29 12.86 1.55 -31.47
CA PRO A 29 12.72 2.46 -30.35
C PRO A 29 13.74 2.01 -29.32
N GLY A 30 14.77 2.84 -29.12
CA GLY A 30 15.77 2.63 -28.09
C GLY A 30 15.07 2.47 -26.76
N ALA A 31 15.41 1.39 -26.04
CA ALA A 31 14.98 1.17 -24.67
C ALA A 31 15.45 2.35 -23.81
N GLY A 32 14.59 3.34 -23.62
CA GLY A 32 14.77 4.43 -22.67
C GLY A 32 14.77 3.83 -21.28
N HIS A 33 15.96 3.60 -20.73
CA HIS A 33 16.12 3.23 -19.34
C HIS A 33 15.72 4.45 -18.50
N ALA A 34 14.57 4.38 -17.85
CA ALA A 34 14.14 5.37 -16.86
C ALA A 34 15.08 5.29 -15.65
N GLN A 35 16.19 6.04 -15.70
CA GLN A 35 17.00 6.34 -14.53
C GLN A 35 16.27 7.41 -13.74
N GLY A 36 15.42 6.99 -12.79
CA GLY A 36 14.96 7.90 -11.73
C GLY A 36 16.20 8.35 -10.96
N SER A 37 16.52 9.64 -11.05
CA SER A 37 17.76 10.19 -10.52
C SER A 37 17.55 10.68 -9.10
N ALA A 38 18.58 10.65 -8.26
CA ALA A 38 18.52 11.21 -6.89
C ALA A 38 18.05 12.68 -6.86
N GLN A 39 18.23 13.40 -7.98
CA GLN A 39 17.75 14.76 -8.17
C GLN A 39 16.22 14.87 -8.20
N ASP A 40 15.51 13.84 -8.70
CA ASP A 40 14.04 13.80 -8.72
C ASP A 40 13.47 13.62 -7.30
N ASP A 41 14.16 12.84 -6.46
CA ASP A 41 13.78 12.62 -5.07
C ASP A 41 13.97 13.89 -4.21
N ASP A 42 15.07 14.62 -4.43
CA ASP A 42 15.32 15.91 -3.75
C ASP A 42 14.25 16.96 -4.10
N GLN A 43 13.88 17.06 -5.38
CA GLN A 43 12.80 17.96 -5.79
C GLN A 43 11.46 17.55 -5.17
N GLY A 44 11.12 16.26 -5.23
CA GLY A 44 9.90 15.73 -4.62
C GLY A 44 9.82 16.02 -3.12
N MET A 45 10.92 15.87 -2.40
CA MET A 45 11.01 16.18 -0.98
C MET A 45 10.78 17.67 -0.69
N GLY A 46 11.28 18.56 -1.54
CA GLY A 46 11.02 20.00 -1.46
C GLY A 46 9.52 20.33 -1.54
N VAL A 47 8.80 19.71 -2.47
CA VAL A 47 7.34 19.86 -2.61
C VAL A 47 6.61 19.36 -1.37
N LEU A 48 6.97 18.16 -0.88
CA LEU A 48 6.35 17.57 0.29
C LEU A 48 6.58 18.42 1.55
N LYS A 49 7.78 18.98 1.73
CA LYS A 49 8.08 19.87 2.86
C LYS A 49 7.14 21.07 2.91
N VAL A 50 6.85 21.70 1.76
CA VAL A 50 5.88 22.80 1.69
C VAL A 50 4.47 22.29 2.01
N PHE A 51 4.04 21.21 1.34
CA PHE A 51 2.70 20.63 1.53
C PHE A 51 2.42 20.24 2.98
N MET A 52 3.38 19.65 3.69
CA MET A 52 3.24 19.17 5.06
C MET A 52 3.02 20.29 6.09
N THR A 53 3.25 21.55 5.71
CA THR A 53 2.92 22.73 6.53
C THR A 53 1.50 23.27 6.30
N SER A 54 0.82 22.80 5.25
CA SER A 54 -0.49 23.29 4.82
C SER A 54 -1.66 22.81 5.68
N GLN A 55 -2.79 23.52 5.63
CA GLN A 55 -4.04 23.07 6.25
C GLN A 55 -4.60 21.81 5.57
N ALA A 56 -4.47 21.71 4.25
CA ALA A 56 -4.93 20.55 3.49
C ALA A 56 -4.26 19.25 3.98
N TYR A 57 -2.95 19.28 4.23
CA TYR A 57 -2.23 18.15 4.80
C TYR A 57 -2.75 17.76 6.20
N ARG A 58 -2.99 18.75 7.08
CA ARG A 58 -3.57 18.52 8.41
C ARG A 58 -4.94 17.85 8.33
N ASP A 59 -5.83 18.35 7.47
CA ASP A 59 -7.18 17.82 7.30
C ASP A 59 -7.19 16.38 6.76
N ILE A 60 -6.36 16.11 5.75
CA ILE A 60 -6.24 14.77 5.16
C ILE A 60 -5.65 13.78 6.18
N THR A 61 -4.63 14.20 6.91
CA THR A 61 -4.01 13.39 7.98
C THR A 61 -5.01 13.07 9.09
N ALA A 62 -5.76 14.08 9.56
CA ALA A 62 -6.78 13.89 10.58
C ALA A 62 -7.87 12.89 10.13
N ARG A 63 -8.33 12.99 8.88
CA ARG A 63 -9.28 12.03 8.31
C ARG A 63 -8.70 10.62 8.23
N ALA A 64 -7.46 10.46 7.74
CA ALA A 64 -6.81 9.15 7.67
C ALA A 64 -6.68 8.52 9.06
N LEU A 65 -6.26 9.30 10.06
CA LEU A 65 -6.13 8.84 11.44
C LEU A 65 -7.49 8.49 12.09
N SER A 66 -8.57 9.18 11.73
CA SER A 66 -9.91 8.84 12.25
C SER A 66 -10.42 7.47 11.79
N GLY A 67 -9.82 6.90 10.73
CA GLY A 67 -10.13 5.54 10.26
C GLY A 67 -9.43 4.44 11.05
N ILE A 68 -8.49 4.77 11.94
CA ILE A 68 -7.77 3.79 12.74
C ILE A 68 -8.67 3.30 13.89
N PRO A 69 -8.93 1.99 14.00
CA PRO A 69 -9.71 1.45 15.11
C PRO A 69 -9.08 1.80 16.47
N PRO A 70 -9.89 2.17 17.49
CA PRO A 70 -9.37 2.50 18.82
C PRO A 70 -8.53 1.40 19.47
N ALA A 71 -8.78 0.14 19.11
CA ALA A 71 -8.03 -1.01 19.59
C ALA A 71 -6.58 -1.10 19.05
N ILE A 72 -6.26 -0.41 17.94
CA ILE A 72 -4.89 -0.28 17.46
C ILE A 72 -4.15 0.81 18.24
N PHE A 73 -4.88 1.86 18.62
CA PHE A 73 -4.28 3.07 19.16
C PHE A 73 -5.11 3.63 20.31
N THR A 74 -4.75 3.22 21.52
CA THR A 74 -5.33 3.79 22.74
C THR A 74 -4.73 5.18 22.95
N ARG A 75 -5.54 6.22 22.75
CA ARG A 75 -5.14 7.58 23.11
C ARG A 75 -4.89 7.67 24.61
N CYS A 76 -3.79 8.32 24.99
CA CYS A 76 -3.43 8.51 26.37
C CYS A 76 -2.56 9.75 26.56
N ALA A 77 -2.42 10.21 27.81
CA ALA A 77 -1.74 11.46 28.13
C ALA A 77 -0.23 11.44 27.86
N THR A 78 0.41 10.26 27.88
CA THR A 78 1.87 10.10 27.71
C THR A 78 2.27 9.71 26.29
N LEU A 79 1.33 9.75 25.35
CA LEU A 79 1.55 9.41 23.97
C LEU A 79 2.40 10.48 23.28
N VAL A 80 3.54 10.09 22.73
CA VAL A 80 4.47 11.00 22.04
C VAL A 80 4.75 10.46 20.65
N ALA A 81 4.48 11.27 19.63
CA ALA A 81 4.99 11.03 18.28
C ALA A 81 6.41 11.60 18.16
N ARG A 82 7.33 10.79 17.62
CA ARG A 82 8.68 11.23 17.26
C ARG A 82 8.69 11.80 15.84
N ASP A 83 9.86 12.22 15.39
CA ASP A 83 10.07 12.66 14.01
C ASP A 83 9.58 11.60 13.03
N SER A 84 8.74 12.03 12.09
CA SER A 84 8.23 11.17 11.04
C SER A 84 9.25 11.00 9.92
N SER A 85 9.31 9.82 9.32
CA SER A 85 10.06 9.60 8.07
C SER A 85 9.13 9.64 6.86
N VAL A 86 9.65 10.12 5.73
CA VAL A 86 8.95 10.17 4.45
C VAL A 86 9.68 9.31 3.43
N THR A 87 8.93 8.48 2.69
CA THR A 87 9.44 7.66 1.60
C THR A 87 8.65 7.96 0.34
N ILE A 88 9.32 8.46 -0.70
CA ILE A 88 8.71 8.68 -2.01
C ILE A 88 8.54 7.33 -2.70
N LEU A 89 7.30 6.99 -3.07
CA LEU A 89 6.94 5.74 -3.74
C LEU A 89 6.72 5.95 -5.24
N GLN A 90 6.30 7.15 -5.64
CA GLN A 90 6.23 7.63 -7.01
C GLN A 90 6.61 9.11 -7.04
N PRO A 91 7.30 9.59 -8.10
CA PRO A 91 7.74 10.97 -8.21
C PRO A 91 6.63 11.97 -7.90
N VAL A 92 6.96 12.96 -7.07
CA VAL A 92 6.02 14.00 -6.63
C VAL A 92 6.24 15.24 -7.47
N SER A 93 5.17 15.74 -8.11
CA SER A 93 5.21 16.98 -8.89
C SER A 93 4.48 18.10 -8.17
N ALA A 94 5.05 19.31 -8.23
CA ALA A 94 4.45 20.51 -7.66
C ALA A 94 3.39 21.09 -8.58
N GLY A 95 2.24 21.43 -8.02
CA GLY A 95 1.26 22.32 -8.61
C GLY A 95 1.39 23.74 -8.07
N PRO A 96 0.38 24.59 -8.33
CA PRO A 96 0.30 25.92 -7.77
C PRO A 96 0.48 25.91 -6.24
N GLN A 97 1.20 26.90 -5.72
CA GLN A 97 1.40 27.11 -4.27
C GLN A 97 2.09 25.93 -3.55
N GLY A 98 2.78 25.04 -4.27
CA GLY A 98 3.51 23.91 -3.68
C GLY A 98 2.64 22.72 -3.28
N SER A 99 1.39 22.65 -3.75
CA SER A 99 0.54 21.46 -3.54
C SER A 99 0.98 20.31 -4.45
N PRO A 100 1.00 19.05 -3.98
CA PRO A 100 1.28 17.90 -4.84
C PRO A 100 0.15 17.70 -5.86
N VAL A 101 0.50 17.61 -7.15
CA VAL A 101 -0.46 17.32 -8.25
C VAL A 101 -0.23 15.96 -8.90
N ALA A 102 0.85 15.28 -8.53
CA ALA A 102 1.13 13.90 -8.88
C ALA A 102 1.99 13.26 -7.78
N GLY A 103 2.04 11.93 -7.78
CA GLY A 103 2.94 11.16 -6.93
C GLY A 103 2.26 10.39 -5.80
N ARG A 104 3.09 9.59 -5.13
CA ARG A 104 2.72 8.76 -3.98
C ARG A 104 3.87 8.75 -3.00
N TRP A 105 3.55 8.84 -1.72
CA TRP A 105 4.56 8.75 -0.67
C TRP A 105 3.97 8.10 0.57
N LYS A 106 4.84 7.48 1.35
CA LYS A 106 4.55 6.97 2.69
C LYS A 106 5.11 7.94 3.71
N GLN A 107 4.39 8.16 4.78
CA GLN A 107 4.90 8.79 5.97
C GLN A 107 4.70 7.86 7.17
N ALA A 108 5.80 7.61 7.89
CA ALA A 108 5.80 6.76 9.07
C ALA A 108 6.02 7.62 10.31
N PHE A 109 5.15 7.46 11.31
CA PHE A 109 5.22 8.17 12.58
C PHE A 109 5.52 7.16 13.68
N PRO A 110 6.77 7.10 14.18
CA PRO A 110 7.06 6.35 15.39
C PRO A 110 6.29 6.99 16.55
N VAL A 111 5.45 6.21 17.21
CA VAL A 111 4.70 6.65 18.38
C VAL A 111 5.07 5.78 19.56
N SER A 112 5.38 6.42 20.68
CA SER A 112 5.72 5.74 21.93
C SER A 112 4.84 6.22 23.07
N GLY A 113 4.57 5.33 24.02
CA GLY A 113 3.75 5.61 25.19
C GLY A 113 2.73 4.52 25.48
N CYS A 114 2.25 4.49 26.72
CA CYS A 114 1.15 3.61 27.14
C CYS A 114 1.34 2.12 26.87
N GLY A 115 2.60 1.68 26.92
CA GLY A 115 3.00 0.28 26.76
C GLY A 115 2.77 -0.28 25.35
N ASN A 116 2.48 0.58 24.36
CA ASN A 116 2.13 0.16 23.00
C ASN A 116 2.88 1.01 21.98
N ASP A 117 4.22 0.96 22.05
CA ASP A 117 5.08 1.60 21.06
C ASP A 117 4.84 0.96 19.69
N THR A 118 4.59 1.78 18.67
CA THR A 118 4.30 1.32 17.32
C THR A 118 4.69 2.39 16.28
N VAL A 119 4.52 2.06 15.00
CA VAL A 119 4.70 3.00 13.90
C VAL A 119 3.35 3.17 13.19
N LEU A 120 2.83 4.39 13.14
CA LEU A 120 1.65 4.69 12.33
C LEU A 120 2.11 4.96 10.89
N ASN A 121 1.54 4.23 9.94
CA ASN A 121 1.86 4.35 8.53
C ASN A 121 0.73 5.06 7.81
N LEU A 122 1.01 6.25 7.24
CA LEU A 122 0.09 6.95 6.35
C LEU A 122 0.60 6.88 4.91
N TYR A 123 -0.27 6.46 4.00
CA TYR A 123 0.03 6.45 2.57
C TYR A 123 -0.75 7.55 1.90
N PHE A 124 -0.03 8.38 1.18
CA PHE A 124 -0.56 9.50 0.42
C PHE A 124 -0.47 9.20 -1.07
N SER A 125 -1.46 9.68 -1.82
CA SER A 125 -1.46 9.65 -3.27
C SER A 125 -2.19 10.87 -3.80
N VAL A 126 -1.88 11.29 -5.01
CA VAL A 126 -2.70 12.27 -5.73
C VAL A 126 -3.69 11.52 -6.62
N GLY A 127 -4.98 11.78 -6.44
CA GLY A 127 -6.04 11.20 -7.24
C GLY A 127 -6.07 11.74 -8.67
N ALA A 128 -6.89 11.14 -9.53
CA ALA A 128 -7.09 11.61 -10.91
C ALA A 128 -7.70 13.03 -10.98
N ASP A 129 -8.33 13.49 -9.89
CA ASP A 129 -8.85 14.85 -9.73
C ASP A 129 -7.77 15.86 -9.31
N GLY A 130 -6.51 15.44 -9.23
CA GLY A 130 -5.37 16.28 -8.83
C GLY A 130 -5.34 16.58 -7.33
N LYS A 131 -6.18 15.93 -6.50
CA LYS A 131 -6.22 16.18 -5.06
C LYS A 131 -5.43 15.13 -4.28
N PRO A 132 -4.59 15.55 -3.32
CA PRO A 132 -3.99 14.61 -2.37
C PRO A 132 -5.07 13.93 -1.53
N GLN A 133 -4.89 12.64 -1.31
CA GLN A 133 -5.68 11.80 -0.43
C GLN A 133 -4.73 10.95 0.41
N ALA A 134 -5.19 10.51 1.59
CA ALA A 134 -4.42 9.62 2.45
C ALA A 134 -5.28 8.51 3.04
N GLY A 135 -4.63 7.37 3.28
CA GLY A 135 -5.18 6.26 4.04
C GLY A 135 -4.18 5.79 5.09
N ALA A 136 -4.68 5.36 6.23
CA ALA A 136 -3.87 4.66 7.22
C ALA A 136 -3.66 3.21 6.76
N ALA A 137 -2.44 2.73 6.91
CA ALA A 137 -2.08 1.32 6.74
C ALA A 137 -1.96 0.65 8.11
N LEU A 138 -1.66 -0.66 8.09
CA LEU A 138 -1.45 -1.42 9.31
C LEU A 138 -0.30 -0.82 10.15
N PRO A 139 -0.46 -0.82 11.49
CA PRO A 139 0.56 -0.33 12.42
C PRO A 139 1.81 -1.21 12.38
N GLY A 140 2.95 -0.64 12.77
CA GLY A 140 4.24 -1.32 12.87
C GLY A 140 5.12 -1.15 11.63
N THR A 141 6.02 -2.09 11.39
CA THR A 141 7.11 -1.95 10.42
C THR A 141 6.92 -2.77 9.14
N THR A 142 5.69 -3.16 8.79
CA THR A 142 5.39 -3.91 7.56
C THR A 142 6.01 -3.28 6.30
N LEU A 143 6.56 -4.14 5.45
CA LEU A 143 7.07 -3.82 4.10
C LEU A 143 5.97 -3.98 3.05
N ALA A 144 4.87 -4.67 3.38
CA ALA A 144 3.72 -4.78 2.49
C ALA A 144 3.09 -3.41 2.25
N ASP A 145 2.83 -3.07 0.98
CA ASP A 145 2.06 -1.87 0.64
C ASP A 145 0.57 -2.05 1.02
N PRO A 146 -0.26 -1.00 1.02
CA PRO A 146 -1.66 -1.10 1.45
C PRO A 146 -2.49 -2.12 0.67
N LEU A 147 -2.18 -2.35 -0.61
CA LEU A 147 -2.91 -3.32 -1.43
C LEU A 147 -2.54 -4.73 -0.98
N LEU A 148 -1.24 -5.00 -0.84
CA LEU A 148 -0.74 -6.28 -0.36
C LEU A 148 -1.17 -6.56 1.09
N GLN A 149 -1.25 -5.53 1.93
CA GLN A 149 -1.77 -5.65 3.29
C GLN A 149 -3.23 -6.09 3.28
N ARG A 150 -4.09 -5.43 2.48
CA ARG A 150 -5.50 -5.80 2.32
C ARG A 150 -5.64 -7.28 1.92
N ASP A 151 -4.86 -7.71 0.94
CA ASP A 151 -4.92 -9.09 0.45
C ASP A 151 -4.40 -10.10 1.49
N ALA A 152 -3.43 -9.70 2.32
CA ALA A 152 -2.87 -10.52 3.40
C ALA A 152 -3.76 -10.64 4.64
N LEU A 153 -4.70 -9.71 4.87
CA LEU A 153 -5.59 -9.73 6.05
C LEU A 153 -6.38 -11.04 6.18
N LEU A 154 -6.86 -11.60 5.06
CA LEU A 154 -7.56 -12.88 5.06
C LEU A 154 -6.67 -13.99 5.61
N TYR A 155 -5.44 -14.09 5.13
CA TYR A 155 -4.49 -15.12 5.52
C TYR A 155 -4.01 -14.97 6.96
N ALA A 156 -3.79 -13.74 7.42
CA ALA A 156 -3.47 -13.45 8.82
C ALA A 156 -4.61 -13.89 9.76
N ASN A 157 -5.87 -13.59 9.40
CA ASN A 157 -7.04 -14.06 10.15
C ASN A 157 -7.15 -15.59 10.17
N LEU A 158 -6.95 -16.25 9.02
CA LEU A 158 -6.94 -17.72 8.96
C LEU A 158 -5.86 -18.33 9.86
N GLY A 159 -4.66 -17.74 9.90
CA GLY A 159 -3.59 -18.14 10.82
C GLY A 159 -4.03 -18.00 12.28
N ALA A 160 -4.62 -16.87 12.65
CA ALA A 160 -5.05 -16.60 14.02
C ALA A 160 -6.22 -17.50 14.46
N THR A 161 -7.24 -17.70 13.63
CA THR A 161 -8.38 -18.58 13.94
C THR A 161 -7.97 -20.04 14.09
N ARG A 162 -6.92 -20.50 13.38
CA ARG A 162 -6.37 -21.86 13.60
C ARG A 162 -5.73 -22.01 14.98
N ALA A 163 -5.12 -20.95 15.52
CA ALA A 163 -4.56 -20.96 16.86
C ALA A 163 -5.63 -20.83 17.95
N VAL A 164 -6.76 -20.19 17.67
CA VAL A 164 -7.86 -19.94 18.62
C VAL A 164 -9.19 -20.38 18.02
N ALA A 165 -9.55 -21.65 18.24
CA ALA A 165 -10.63 -22.34 17.53
C ALA A 165 -12.00 -21.63 17.53
N ASP A 166 -12.33 -20.90 18.61
CA ASP A 166 -13.64 -20.25 18.77
C ASP A 166 -13.64 -18.75 18.38
N CYS A 167 -12.53 -18.23 17.86
CA CYS A 167 -12.40 -16.82 17.52
C CYS A 167 -12.49 -16.55 16.02
N LYS A 168 -13.52 -15.80 15.61
CA LYS A 168 -13.83 -15.51 14.19
C LYS A 168 -13.33 -14.17 13.69
N ASN A 169 -13.06 -13.23 14.61
CA ASN A 169 -12.73 -11.86 14.27
C ASN A 169 -11.45 -11.46 14.99
N PHE A 170 -10.43 -11.14 14.20
CA PHE A 170 -9.19 -10.60 14.70
C PHE A 170 -8.89 -9.25 14.04
N LEU A 171 -8.30 -8.36 14.81
CA LEU A 171 -7.76 -7.09 14.34
C LEU A 171 -6.23 -7.17 14.35
N VAL A 172 -5.59 -6.79 13.25
CA VAL A 172 -4.12 -6.62 13.25
C VAL A 172 -3.78 -5.34 14.01
N ILE A 173 -3.06 -5.49 15.12
CA ILE A 173 -2.70 -4.39 16.03
C ILE A 173 -1.21 -4.01 15.96
N ASP A 174 -0.37 -4.85 15.36
CA ASP A 174 1.04 -4.56 15.11
C ASP A 174 1.58 -5.44 13.97
N THR A 175 2.58 -4.95 13.25
CA THR A 175 3.30 -5.71 12.22
C THR A 175 4.79 -5.52 12.41
N ARG A 176 5.57 -6.58 12.19
CA ARG A 176 7.03 -6.53 12.31
C ARG A 176 7.70 -7.17 11.11
N ALA A 177 8.38 -6.36 10.33
CA ALA A 177 9.32 -6.81 9.33
C ALA A 177 10.71 -7.08 9.96
N PRO A 178 11.54 -7.92 9.34
CA PRO A 178 12.93 -8.09 9.74
C PRO A 178 13.68 -6.76 9.66
N ALA A 179 14.60 -6.52 10.60
CA ALA A 179 15.35 -5.25 10.71
C ALA A 179 16.22 -4.95 9.48
N SER A 180 16.61 -5.97 8.71
CA SER A 180 17.36 -5.86 7.46
C SER A 180 16.47 -5.65 6.23
N GLY A 181 15.14 -5.63 6.39
CA GLY A 181 14.20 -5.45 5.31
C GLY A 181 14.28 -4.03 4.75
N THR A 182 14.83 -3.86 3.55
CA THR A 182 14.66 -2.61 2.80
C THR A 182 13.18 -2.49 2.41
N PRO A 183 12.49 -1.38 2.74
CA PRO A 183 11.17 -1.10 2.20
C PRO A 183 11.23 -1.21 0.68
N PRO A 184 10.28 -1.88 0.01
CA PRO A 184 10.22 -1.83 -1.44
C PRO A 184 10.12 -0.37 -1.86
N GLY A 185 11.20 0.16 -2.44
CA GLY A 185 11.10 1.31 -3.32
C GLY A 185 10.25 0.95 -4.54
N ALA A 186 10.08 1.89 -5.47
CA ALA A 186 9.30 1.71 -6.69
C ALA A 186 9.76 0.55 -7.62
N GLY A 187 10.74 -0.27 -7.24
CA GLY A 187 11.09 -1.56 -7.82
C GLY A 187 10.89 -2.68 -6.81
N ARG A 188 9.77 -3.40 -6.94
CA ARG A 188 9.30 -4.55 -6.13
C ARG A 188 10.44 -5.41 -5.54
N LEU A 189 10.29 -5.81 -4.27
CA LEU A 189 11.09 -6.89 -3.68
C LEU A 189 11.03 -8.10 -4.63
N LYS A 190 12.17 -8.48 -5.20
CA LYS A 190 12.28 -9.72 -5.99
C LYS A 190 12.54 -10.93 -5.10
N ALA A 191 12.97 -10.69 -3.86
CA ALA A 191 13.24 -11.73 -2.88
C ALA A 191 12.01 -11.95 -1.99
N PRO A 192 11.71 -13.21 -1.65
CA PRO A 192 10.75 -13.52 -0.61
C PRO A 192 11.14 -12.89 0.73
N TRP A 193 10.14 -12.53 1.53
CA TRP A 193 10.36 -12.08 2.91
C TRP A 193 9.27 -12.62 3.83
N SER A 194 9.53 -12.54 5.14
CA SER A 194 8.54 -12.87 6.17
C SER A 194 8.29 -11.64 7.04
N GLU A 195 7.08 -11.55 7.60
CA GLU A 195 6.72 -10.58 8.64
C GLU A 195 5.99 -11.30 9.77
N THR A 196 6.04 -10.77 10.98
CA THR A 196 5.18 -11.20 12.09
C THR A 196 4.05 -10.20 12.27
N TRP A 197 2.81 -10.66 12.14
CA TRP A 197 1.62 -9.84 12.32
C TRP A 197 0.98 -10.20 13.65
N THR A 198 0.82 -9.22 14.54
CA THR A 198 0.16 -9.39 15.83
C THR A 198 -1.31 -9.09 15.66
N LEU A 199 -2.15 -10.08 15.94
CA LEU A 199 -3.59 -9.99 15.88
C LEU A 199 -4.18 -10.00 17.30
N SER A 200 -5.25 -9.24 17.51
CA SER A 200 -6.00 -9.18 18.77
C SER A 200 -7.46 -9.54 18.52
N GLY A 201 -7.99 -10.47 19.32
CA GLY A 201 -9.35 -10.95 19.22
C GLY A 201 -9.67 -11.92 20.35
N CYS A 202 -10.92 -11.94 20.80
CA CYS A 202 -11.40 -12.87 21.84
C CYS A 202 -10.52 -12.92 23.12
N ASN A 203 -10.04 -11.75 23.57
CA ASN A 203 -9.15 -11.61 24.73
C ASN A 203 -7.84 -12.41 24.60
N ARG A 204 -7.34 -12.55 23.37
CA ARG A 204 -6.07 -13.18 23.04
C ARG A 204 -5.31 -12.31 22.05
N LYS A 205 -3.99 -12.33 22.19
CA LYS A 205 -3.06 -11.83 21.16
C LYS A 205 -2.42 -13.02 20.47
N VAL A 206 -2.35 -12.99 19.14
CA VAL A 206 -1.77 -14.06 18.33
C VAL A 206 -0.76 -13.47 17.36
N ASP A 207 0.45 -13.99 17.38
CA ASP A 207 1.48 -13.69 16.40
C ASP A 207 1.38 -14.66 15.25
N VAL A 208 1.06 -14.16 14.07
CA VAL A 208 1.03 -14.95 12.84
C VAL A 208 2.22 -14.55 11.98
N ARG A 209 3.07 -15.52 11.67
CA ARG A 209 4.14 -15.33 10.69
C ARG A 209 3.56 -15.41 9.28
N MET A 210 3.76 -14.35 8.52
CA MET A 210 3.31 -14.18 7.15
C MET A 210 4.52 -14.27 6.22
N ASP A 211 4.48 -15.16 5.24
CA ASP A 211 5.45 -15.20 4.14
C ASP A 211 4.87 -14.53 2.91
N PHE A 212 5.68 -13.69 2.29
CA PHE A 212 5.39 -13.00 1.04
C PHE A 212 6.42 -13.45 0.01
N ILE A 213 5.96 -14.10 -1.06
CA ILE A 213 6.79 -14.69 -2.10
C ILE A 213 6.42 -14.05 -3.43
N PRO A 214 7.14 -12.99 -3.87
CA PRO A 214 6.93 -12.36 -5.16
C PRO A 214 7.30 -13.29 -6.31
N ASP A 215 6.50 -13.26 -7.36
CA ASP A 215 6.75 -13.94 -8.63
C ASP A 215 6.36 -13.04 -9.83
N SER A 216 6.40 -13.59 -11.04
CA SER A 216 6.06 -12.84 -12.26
C SER A 216 4.60 -12.42 -12.35
N THR A 217 3.70 -13.04 -11.59
CA THR A 217 2.26 -12.83 -11.62
C THR A 217 1.73 -12.00 -10.45
N GLY A 218 2.48 -11.93 -9.35
CA GLY A 218 2.09 -11.18 -8.16
C GLY A 218 2.91 -11.57 -6.94
N THR A 219 2.28 -11.58 -5.77
CA THR A 219 2.89 -12.03 -4.52
C THR A 219 2.03 -13.12 -3.93
N THR A 220 2.58 -14.33 -3.79
CA THR A 220 1.96 -15.39 -3.01
C THR A 220 2.07 -15.05 -1.52
N ILE A 221 0.96 -15.16 -0.79
CA ILE A 221 0.87 -14.87 0.65
C ILE A 221 0.55 -16.15 1.39
N ALA A 222 1.35 -16.51 2.39
CA ALA A 222 1.15 -17.74 3.15
C ALA A 222 1.33 -17.50 4.66
N PRO A 223 0.33 -17.82 5.51
CA PRO A 223 0.55 -17.88 6.95
C PRO A 223 1.31 -19.18 7.27
N ARG A 224 2.35 -19.10 8.10
CA ARG A 224 3.19 -20.25 8.45
C ARG A 224 2.83 -20.83 9.81
N ASP A 225 3.15 -20.09 10.85
CA ASP A 225 2.90 -20.45 12.24
C ASP A 225 2.13 -19.32 12.94
N ALA A 226 1.37 -19.72 13.96
CA ALA A 226 0.58 -18.82 14.78
C ALA A 226 0.83 -19.17 16.25
N VAL A 227 1.28 -18.19 17.02
CA VAL A 227 1.65 -18.35 18.44
C VAL A 227 0.78 -17.43 19.28
N ILE A 228 0.05 -18.00 20.24
CA ILE A 228 -0.70 -17.21 21.23
C ILE A 228 0.31 -16.55 22.17
N ARG A 229 0.27 -15.23 22.32
CA ARG A 229 1.09 -14.53 23.30
C ARG A 229 0.50 -14.68 24.70
N PRO A 230 1.32 -14.88 25.73
CA PRO A 230 0.88 -14.65 27.10
C PRO A 230 0.55 -13.15 27.28
N ASP A 231 -0.47 -12.88 28.10
CA ASP A 231 -0.87 -11.52 28.46
C ASP A 231 0.17 -10.82 29.35
#